data_AF-A0A1G3RS91-F1
#
_entry.id   AF-A0A1G3RS91-F1
#
_cell.length_a   1.000
_cell.length_b   1.000
_cell.length_c   1.000
_cell.angle_alpha   90.00
_cell.angle_beta   90.00
_cell.angle_gamma   90.00
#
_symmetry.space_group_name_H-M   'P 1'
#
loop_
_entity.id
_entity.type
_entity.pdbx_description
1 polymer ?
#
loop_
_entity_poly.entity_id
_entity_poly.type
_entity_poly.pdbx_seq_one_letter_code
_entity_poly.pdbx_strand_id
1 'polypeptide(L)'
;MRGEALAVSVRALVNHPDTKEPWQASERKYTVPGTPVSIKMMGSDVAVVVSMTPYRTKDGSLFMIAQGQVWFREADGTVRYRSTVDTVGVNFGEKLLFYPFGVYPDGRAPLRIELVVDPYINGSPAELDTVDDSGSGQ
;
A
#
# COMPACT_ATOMS: atom_id res chain seq x y z
N MET A 1 14.50 -19.16 -6.42
CA MET A 1 14.26 -17.82 -5.84
C MET A 1 12.93 -17.17 -6.25
N ARG A 2 12.33 -17.44 -7.43
CA ARG A 2 11.07 -16.76 -7.85
C ARG A 2 9.80 -17.19 -7.07
N GLY A 3 9.77 -18.37 -6.46
CA GLY A 3 8.60 -18.88 -5.71
C GLY A 3 8.39 -18.24 -4.32
N GLU A 4 9.31 -17.38 -3.88
CA GLU A 4 9.25 -16.71 -2.57
C GLU A 4 9.00 -15.21 -2.69
N ALA A 5 8.91 -14.69 -3.92
CA ALA A 5 8.64 -13.28 -4.15
C ALA A 5 7.24 -12.93 -3.67
N LEU A 6 7.12 -11.72 -3.13
CA LEU A 6 5.91 -11.13 -2.61
C LEU A 6 5.60 -9.86 -3.40
N ALA A 7 4.33 -9.64 -3.69
CA ALA A 7 3.84 -8.37 -4.18
C ALA A 7 3.24 -7.59 -3.01
N VAL A 8 3.71 -6.37 -2.78
CA VAL A 8 3.20 -5.47 -1.76
C VAL A 8 2.51 -4.31 -2.46
N SER A 9 1.21 -4.18 -2.23
CA SER A 9 0.38 -3.11 -2.79
C SER A 9 -0.04 -2.18 -1.67
N VAL A 10 0.21 -0.88 -1.85
CA VAL A 10 -0.20 0.16 -0.91
C VAL A 10 -1.10 1.15 -1.63
N ARG A 11 -2.20 1.52 -1.00
CA ARG A 11 -3.08 2.60 -1.44
C ARG A 11 -3.28 3.59 -0.30
N ALA A 12 -2.98 4.86 -0.55
CA ALA A 12 -3.34 5.95 0.35
C ALA A 12 -4.57 6.69 -0.19
N LEU A 13 -5.48 7.04 0.72
CA LEU A 13 -6.63 7.88 0.46
C LEU A 13 -6.66 9.00 1.51
N VAL A 14 -6.64 10.24 1.04
CA VAL A 14 -6.81 11.44 1.87
C VAL A 14 -8.13 12.09 1.57
N ASN A 15 -8.95 12.24 2.60
CA ASN A 15 -10.24 12.91 2.51
C ASN A 15 -10.10 14.29 3.16
N HIS A 16 -10.05 15.34 2.33
CA HIS A 16 -10.08 16.71 2.83
C HIS A 16 -11.54 17.20 2.88
N PRO A 17 -11.99 17.83 3.98
CA PRO A 17 -13.35 18.36 4.04
C PRO A 17 -13.61 19.45 2.98
N ASP A 18 -12.57 20.20 2.62
CA ASP A 18 -12.68 21.36 1.71
C ASP A 18 -12.48 20.98 0.23
N THR A 19 -12.17 19.73 -0.10
CA THR A 19 -12.02 19.28 -1.50
C THR A 19 -13.15 18.32 -1.87
N LYS A 20 -13.74 18.54 -3.05
CA LYS A 20 -14.78 17.63 -3.59
C LYS A 20 -14.23 16.28 -4.01
N GLU A 21 -12.94 16.22 -4.35
CA GLU A 21 -12.25 15.00 -4.75
C GLU A 21 -11.20 14.63 -3.70
N PRO A 22 -11.23 13.39 -3.17
CA PRO A 22 -10.20 12.91 -2.27
C PRO A 22 -8.91 12.63 -3.05
N TRP A 23 -7.78 13.01 -2.48
CA TRP A 23 -6.49 12.61 -3.03
C TRP A 23 -6.29 11.12 -2.83
N GLN A 24 -5.86 10.43 -3.88
CA GLN A 24 -5.52 9.01 -3.80
C GLN A 24 -4.21 8.73 -4.52
N ALA A 25 -3.43 7.81 -3.97
CA ALA A 25 -2.23 7.28 -4.59
C ALA A 25 -2.15 5.78 -4.33
N SER A 26 -1.58 5.05 -5.28
CA SER A 26 -1.33 3.62 -5.12
C SER A 26 0.02 3.26 -5.72
N GLU A 27 0.76 2.40 -5.03
CA GLU A 27 2.04 1.89 -5.49
C GLU A 27 2.14 0.39 -5.20
N ARG A 28 2.77 -0.33 -6.13
CA ARG A 28 3.04 -1.76 -6.01
C ARG A 28 4.53 -2.01 -6.10
N LYS A 29 5.08 -2.76 -5.15
CA LYS A 29 6.48 -3.19 -5.12
C LYS A 29 6.57 -4.70 -5.02
N TYR A 30 7.71 -5.24 -5.42
CA TYR A 30 8.03 -6.64 -5.28
C TYR A 30 9.23 -6.80 -4.35
N THR A 31 9.19 -7.83 -3.51
CA THR A 31 10.27 -8.14 -2.57
C THR A 31 10.33 -9.62 -2.26
N VAL A 32 11.28 -10.02 -1.44
CA VAL A 32 11.36 -11.34 -0.81
C VAL A 32 11.34 -11.18 0.71
N PRO A 33 10.91 -12.21 1.47
CA PRO A 33 10.98 -12.16 2.93
C PRO A 33 12.36 -11.74 3.45
N GLY A 34 12.38 -10.89 4.47
CA GLY A 34 13.57 -10.28 5.06
C GLY A 34 14.10 -9.04 4.33
N THR A 35 13.58 -8.70 3.15
CA THR A 35 14.03 -7.53 2.37
C THR A 35 13.01 -6.38 2.45
N PRO A 36 13.41 -5.18 2.90
CA PRO A 36 12.51 -4.05 3.01
C PRO A 36 12.12 -3.49 1.64
N VAL A 37 10.88 -3.02 1.53
CA VAL A 37 10.42 -2.14 0.44
C VAL A 37 9.97 -0.81 1.01
N SER A 38 10.35 0.27 0.33
CA SER A 38 9.92 1.62 0.68
C SER A 38 9.07 2.22 -0.44
N ILE A 39 7.96 2.83 -0.05
CA ILE A 39 6.99 3.50 -0.91
C ILE A 39 6.89 4.95 -0.45
N LYS A 40 6.86 5.87 -1.41
CA LYS A 40 6.71 7.31 -1.15
C LYS A 40 5.58 7.85 -2.02
N MET A 41 4.52 8.32 -1.38
CA MET A 41 3.38 8.93 -2.05
C MET A 41 3.31 10.40 -1.67
N MET A 42 3.27 11.29 -2.67
CA MET A 42 3.28 12.75 -2.49
C MET A 42 2.03 13.35 -3.11
N GLY A 43 1.33 14.18 -2.34
CA GLY A 43 0.26 15.08 -2.80
C GLY A 43 0.62 16.54 -2.50
N SER A 44 -0.30 17.46 -2.77
CA SER A 44 -0.13 18.89 -2.44
C SER A 44 0.03 19.13 -0.94
N ASP A 45 -0.79 18.43 -0.16
CA ASP A 45 -0.94 18.66 1.28
C ASP A 45 -0.60 17.42 2.13
N VAL A 46 -0.07 16.37 1.49
CA VAL A 46 0.28 15.13 2.17
C VAL A 46 1.56 14.53 1.60
N ALA A 47 2.40 14.00 2.47
CA ALA A 47 3.50 13.12 2.12
C ALA A 47 3.42 11.87 2.99
N VAL A 48 3.44 10.70 2.36
CA VAL A 48 3.42 9.40 3.04
C VAL A 48 4.67 8.63 2.63
N VAL A 49 5.47 8.22 3.62
CA VAL A 49 6.60 7.32 3.44
C VAL A 49 6.33 6.08 4.26
N VAL A 50 6.30 4.92 3.62
CA VAL A 50 6.11 3.63 4.30
C VAL A 50 7.25 2.71 3.93
N SER A 51 7.95 2.19 4.94
CA SER A 51 8.90 1.09 4.80
C SER A 51 8.28 -0.17 5.37
N MET A 52 8.34 -1.27 4.62
CA MET A 52 7.72 -2.54 4.98
C MET A 52 8.71 -3.67 4.79
N THR A 53 8.89 -4.47 5.83
CA THR A 53 9.75 -5.66 5.78
C THR A 53 8.89 -6.88 6.10
N PRO A 54 8.53 -7.69 5.09
CA PRO A 54 7.82 -8.93 5.31
C PRO A 54 8.78 -9.99 5.83
N TYR A 55 8.34 -10.84 6.75
CA TYR A 55 9.10 -11.97 7.27
C TYR A 55 8.22 -13.21 7.28
N ARG A 56 8.81 -14.32 6.88
CA ARG A 56 8.17 -15.63 6.97
C ARG A 56 8.75 -16.38 8.17
N THR A 57 7.88 -16.91 9.00
CA THR A 57 8.24 -17.77 10.13
C THR A 57 8.58 -19.18 9.64
N LYS A 58 9.08 -20.03 10.56
CA LYS A 58 9.33 -21.45 10.27
C LYS A 58 8.06 -22.25 9.97
N ASP A 59 6.91 -21.85 10.53
CA ASP A 59 5.61 -22.49 10.29
C ASP A 59 4.93 -22.00 9.00
N GLY A 60 5.55 -21.08 8.26
CA GLY A 60 5.06 -20.56 7.00
C GLY A 60 4.14 -19.35 7.12
N SER A 61 3.77 -18.93 8.34
CA SER A 61 3.04 -17.67 8.55
C SER A 61 3.87 -16.45 8.15
N LEU A 62 3.18 -15.39 7.75
CA LEU A 62 3.78 -14.13 7.34
C LEU A 62 3.47 -13.07 8.38
N PHE A 63 4.50 -12.33 8.80
CA PHE A 63 4.32 -11.08 9.53
C PHE A 63 5.04 -9.96 8.79
N MET A 64 4.65 -8.73 9.07
CA MET A 64 5.27 -7.55 8.49
C MET A 64 5.61 -6.57 9.58
N ILE A 65 6.83 -6.03 9.49
CA ILE A 65 7.21 -4.82 10.21
C ILE A 65 6.95 -3.66 9.26
N ALA A 66 6.01 -2.78 9.60
CA ALA A 66 5.67 -1.59 8.85
C ALA A 66 6.06 -0.35 9.64
N GLN A 67 6.86 0.53 9.04
CA GLN A 67 7.18 1.85 9.56
C GLN A 67 6.56 2.91 8.64
N GLY A 68 5.61 3.66 9.18
CA GLY A 68 4.95 4.75 8.47
C GLY A 68 5.42 6.10 8.98
N GLN A 69 5.64 7.04 8.06
CA GLN A 69 5.85 8.45 8.35
C GLN A 69 4.92 9.26 7.46
N VAL A 70 4.16 10.16 8.08
CA VAL A 70 3.17 10.98 7.40
C VAL A 70 3.38 12.43 7.78
N TRP A 71 3.43 13.28 6.77
CA TRP A 71 3.29 14.73 6.89
C TRP A 71 1.97 15.14 6.26
N PHE A 72 1.20 15.94 6.97
CA PHE A 72 -0.09 16.44 6.50
C PHE A 72 -0.17 17.94 6.79
N ARG A 73 -0.45 18.73 5.76
CA ARG A 73 -0.67 20.18 5.87
C ARG A 73 -2.16 20.43 6.05
N GLU A 74 -2.51 21.10 7.13
CA GLU A 74 -3.88 21.56 7.39
C GLU A 74 -4.19 22.86 6.63
N ALA A 75 -5.46 23.20 6.53
CA ALA A 75 -5.92 24.40 5.82
C ALA A 75 -5.32 25.71 6.34
N ASP A 76 -4.95 25.77 7.63
CA ASP A 76 -4.28 26.93 8.25
C ASP A 76 -2.77 27.00 7.95
N GLY A 77 -2.24 26.03 7.18
CA GLY A 77 -0.84 25.91 6.82
C GLY A 77 0.00 25.10 7.80
N THR A 78 -0.53 24.71 8.96
CA THR A 78 0.15 23.88 9.97
C THR A 78 0.50 22.51 9.40
N VAL A 79 1.73 22.05 9.60
CA VAL A 79 2.17 20.70 9.19
C VAL A 79 2.17 19.78 10.40
N ARG A 80 1.30 18.76 10.36
CA ARG A 80 1.29 17.65 11.32
C ARG A 80 2.19 16.54 10.83
N TYR A 81 3.01 16.03 11.73
CA TYR A 81 3.85 14.87 11.50
C TYR A 81 3.45 13.72 12.41
N ARG A 82 3.38 12.51 11.86
CA ARG A 82 3.19 11.29 12.64
C ARG A 82 4.07 10.17 12.12
N SER A 83 4.68 9.44 13.05
CA SER A 83 5.44 8.22 12.79
C SER A 83 4.81 7.06 13.53
N THR A 84 4.79 5.88 12.90
CA THR A 84 4.34 4.63 13.51
C THR A 84 5.30 3.50 13.14
N VAL A 85 5.43 2.53 14.03
CA VAL A 85 6.08 1.25 13.77
C VAL A 85 5.16 0.17 14.31
N ASP A 86 4.68 -0.70 13.42
CA ASP A 86 3.73 -1.75 13.73
C ASP A 86 4.27 -3.09 13.24
N THR A 87 4.12 -4.11 14.07
CA THR A 87 4.35 -5.51 13.68
C THR A 87 3.01 -6.21 13.60
N VAL A 88 2.64 -6.66 12.41
CA VAL A 88 1.31 -7.23 12.13
C VAL A 88 1.47 -8.60 11.49
N GLY A 89 0.66 -9.56 11.94
CA GLY A 89 0.45 -10.79 11.18
C GLY A 89 -0.31 -10.47 9.90
N VAL A 90 0.04 -11.12 8.79
CA VAL A 90 -0.54 -10.82 7.48
C VAL A 90 -0.91 -12.11 6.77
N ASN A 91 -2.15 -12.24 6.32
CA ASN A 91 -2.53 -13.28 5.37
C ASN A 91 -2.48 -12.75 3.94
N PHE A 92 -2.25 -13.64 2.97
CA PHE A 92 -2.27 -13.24 1.57
C PHE A 92 -3.66 -12.76 1.14
N GLY A 93 -3.71 -11.64 0.41
CA GLY A 93 -4.95 -10.97 -0.01
C GLY A 93 -5.68 -10.22 1.11
N GLU A 94 -5.20 -10.27 2.36
CA GLU A 94 -5.79 -9.53 3.47
C GLU A 94 -5.54 -8.03 3.34
N LYS A 95 -6.58 -7.24 3.58
CA LYS A 95 -6.52 -5.78 3.60
C LYS A 95 -6.23 -5.29 5.00
N LEU A 96 -5.02 -4.79 5.20
CA LEU A 96 -4.63 -4.10 6.43
C LEU A 96 -4.91 -2.60 6.30
N LEU A 97 -5.67 -2.06 7.24
CA LEU A 97 -6.09 -0.66 7.26
C LEU A 97 -5.38 0.09 8.38
N PHE A 98 -4.64 1.12 8.01
CA PHE A 98 -3.98 2.02 8.94
C PHE A 98 -4.61 3.41 8.88
N TYR A 99 -4.81 4.00 10.06
CA TYR A 99 -5.41 5.32 10.24
C TYR A 99 -4.45 6.23 11.01
N PRO A 100 -3.44 6.82 10.35
CA PRO A 100 -2.39 7.58 11.03
C PRO A 100 -2.91 8.77 11.81
N PHE A 101 -4.07 9.34 11.48
CA PHE A 101 -4.66 10.43 12.25
C PHE A 101 -5.92 10.00 13.04
N GLY A 102 -6.13 8.69 13.16
CA GLY A 102 -7.34 8.12 13.74
C GLY A 102 -8.56 8.24 12.83
N VAL A 103 -9.69 7.84 13.39
CA VAL A 103 -11.01 7.97 12.78
C VAL A 103 -11.81 8.93 13.67
N TYR A 104 -12.37 9.98 13.07
CA TYR A 104 -13.23 10.91 13.79
C TYR A 104 -14.56 10.24 14.17
N PRO A 105 -15.27 10.75 15.19
CA PRO A 105 -16.55 10.18 15.63
C PRO A 105 -17.63 10.08 14.54
N ASP A 106 -17.54 10.90 13.50
CA ASP A 106 -18.42 10.88 12.33
C ASP A 106 -18.00 9.84 11.27
N GLY A 107 -17.01 9.00 11.57
CA GLY A 107 -16.48 7.95 10.69
C GLY A 107 -15.47 8.45 9.65
N ARG A 108 -15.17 9.75 9.61
CA ARG A 108 -14.18 10.28 8.67
C ARG A 108 -12.76 9.93 9.12
N ALA A 109 -11.95 9.50 8.16
CA ALA A 109 -10.52 9.33 8.32
C ALA A 109 -9.79 10.31 7.38
N PRO A 110 -9.05 11.29 7.92
CA PRO A 110 -8.28 12.24 7.11
C PRO A 110 -7.30 11.55 6.19
N LEU A 111 -6.69 10.47 6.67
CA LEU A 111 -5.81 9.60 5.91
C LEU A 111 -6.11 8.15 6.26
N ARG A 112 -6.37 7.35 5.22
CA ARG A 112 -6.43 5.89 5.28
C ARG A 112 -5.35 5.32 4.40
N ILE A 113 -4.57 4.38 4.94
CA ILE A 113 -3.61 3.59 4.18
C ILE A 113 -4.10 2.16 4.17
N GLU A 114 -4.29 1.61 2.98
CA GLU A 114 -4.63 0.22 2.72
C GLU A 114 -3.38 -0.50 2.22
N LEU A 115 -3.06 -1.62 2.84
CA LEU A 115 -1.93 -2.47 2.51
C LEU A 115 -2.45 -3.87 2.21
N VAL A 116 -1.97 -4.46 1.12
CA VAL A 116 -2.22 -5.86 0.75
C VAL A 116 -0.91 -6.51 0.37
N VAL A 117 -0.72 -7.74 0.82
CA VAL A 117 0.40 -8.60 0.40
C VAL A 117 -0.16 -9.79 -0.34
N ASP A 118 0.40 -10.07 -1.51
CA ASP A 118 0.04 -11.20 -2.35
C ASP A 118 1.29 -12.06 -2.65
N PRO A 119 1.11 -13.36 -2.89
CA PRO A 119 2.17 -14.14 -3.50
C PRO A 119 2.46 -13.57 -4.90
N TYR A 120 3.73 -13.56 -5.30
CA TYR A 120 4.08 -13.23 -6.66
C TYR A 120 3.64 -14.37 -7.60
N ILE A 121 2.71 -14.07 -8.50
CA ILE A 121 2.27 -14.97 -9.57
C ILE A 121 2.92 -14.49 -10.87
N ASN A 122 3.68 -15.37 -11.54
CA ASN A 122 4.14 -15.10 -12.91
C ASN A 122 2.92 -15.10 -13.84
N GLY A 123 2.70 -13.99 -14.54
CA GLY A 123 1.54 -13.78 -15.41
C GLY A 123 0.55 -12.83 -14.76
N SER A 124 0.71 -11.54 -15.03
CA SER A 124 -0.34 -10.56 -14.74
C SER A 124 -1.57 -10.89 -15.60
N PRO A 125 -2.80 -10.85 -15.06
CA PRO A 125 -4.01 -10.88 -15.89
C PRO A 125 -4.06 -9.72 -16.89
N ALA A 126 -3.29 -8.65 -16.66
CA ALA A 126 -3.25 -7.47 -17.54
C ALA A 126 -2.48 -7.67 -18.85
N GLU A 127 -1.89 -8.86 -19.09
CA GLU A 127 -1.07 -9.16 -20.27
C GLU A 127 -1.62 -10.35 -21.09
N LEU A 128 -2.86 -10.80 -20.79
CA LEU A 128 -3.55 -11.86 -21.54
C LEU A 128 -4.63 -11.35 -22.50
N ASP A 129 -4.83 -10.03 -22.60
CA ASP A 129 -5.87 -9.41 -23.45
C ASP A 129 -5.36 -8.96 -24.83
N THR A 130 -4.15 -9.35 -25.23
CA THR A 130 -3.66 -9.18 -26.60
C THR A 130 -3.11 -10.49 -27.15
N VAL A 131 -3.97 -11.50 -27.24
CA VAL A 131 -3.82 -12.50 -28.31
C VAL A 131 -4.94 -12.20 -29.29
N ASP A 132 -4.68 -11.20 -30.15
CA ASP A 132 -5.54 -10.96 -31.30
C ASP A 132 -5.36 -12.11 -32.28
N ASP A 133 -6.47 -12.77 -32.52
CA ASP A 133 -6.68 -13.85 -33.46
C ASP A 133 -6.44 -13.32 -34.88
N SER A 134 -5.33 -13.73 -35.49
CA SER A 134 -5.20 -13.68 -36.96
C SER A 134 -4.71 -15.02 -37.47
N GLY A 135 -5.57 -16.03 -37.30
CA GLY A 135 -5.64 -17.11 -38.28
C GLY A 135 -6.33 -16.64 -39.57
N SER A 136 -5.84 -17.14 -40.70
CA SER A 136 -6.52 -17.30 -42.00
C SER A 136 -6.21 -16.26 -43.09
N GLY A 137 -5.35 -16.67 -44.01
CA GLY A 137 -5.19 -16.06 -45.33
C GLY A 137 -4.20 -16.89 -46.15
N GLN A 138 -4.71 -17.95 -46.77
CA GLN A 138 -4.05 -18.63 -47.89
C GLN A 138 -3.81 -17.69 -49.06
#